data_AF-A0A2V8T9P6-F1
#
_entry.id   AF-A0A2V8T9P6-F1
#
_cell.length_a   1.000
_cell.length_b   1.000
_cell.length_c   1.000
_cell.angle_alpha   90.00
_cell.angle_beta   90.00
_cell.angle_gamma   90.00
#
_symmetry.space_group_name_H-M   'P 1'
#
loop_
_entity.id
_entity.type
_entity.pdbx_description
1 polymer ?
#
loop_
_entity_poly.entity_id
_entity_poly.type
_entity_poly.pdbx_seq_one_letter_code
_entity_poly.pdbx_strand_id
1 'polypeptide(L)' 'MIRETPALPHGSINFESAEEPNLRVVVVAKGLEQPWSVVFLPDGAMLVTERSGHVRIV' A
#
# COMPACT_ATOMS: atom_id res chain seq x y z
N MET A 1 16.19 20.16 5.45
CA MET A 1 14.90 19.91 6.12
C MET A 1 14.54 18.46 5.87
N ILE A 2 14.67 17.59 6.87
CA ILE A 2 14.31 16.17 6.76
C ILE A 2 12.78 16.07 6.80
N ARG A 3 12.16 15.48 5.77
CA ARG A 3 10.73 15.14 5.81
C ARG A 3 10.60 13.79 6.49
N GLU A 4 10.07 13.79 7.70
CA GLU A 4 9.65 12.57 8.40
C GLU A 4 8.66 11.81 7.51
N THR A 5 8.84 10.48 7.39
CA THR A 5 7.85 9.64 6.70
C THR A 5 6.66 9.45 7.64
N PRO A 6 5.44 9.90 7.27
CA PRO A 6 4.28 9.71 8.13
C PRO A 6 4.03 8.23 8.41
N ALA A 7 3.68 7.91 9.65
CA ALA A 7 3.26 6.57 10.01
C ALA A 7 1.97 6.20 9.24
N LEU A 8 1.85 4.91 8.87
CA LEU A 8 0.65 4.40 8.23
C LEU A 8 -0.55 4.48 9.21
N PRO A 9 -1.75 4.85 8.74
CA PRO A 9 -2.92 4.95 9.59
C PRO A 9 -3.33 3.58 10.18
N HIS A 10 -4.07 3.62 11.29
CA HIS A 10 -4.65 2.43 11.94
C HIS A 10 -6.03 2.05 11.40
N GLY A 11 -6.62 2.90 10.55
CA GLY A 11 -7.93 2.68 9.93
C GLY A 11 -7.99 3.27 8.53
N SER A 12 -9.20 3.35 7.97
CA SER A 12 -9.40 4.03 6.69
C SER A 12 -9.28 5.55 6.83
N ILE A 13 -8.72 6.20 5.83
CA ILE A 13 -8.72 7.67 5.71
C ILE A 13 -9.55 8.07 4.48
N ASN A 14 -10.20 9.23 4.55
CA ASN A 14 -10.77 9.86 3.37
C ASN A 14 -9.67 10.71 2.72
N PHE A 15 -9.46 10.49 1.42
CA PHE A 15 -8.42 11.13 0.63
C PHE A 15 -9.07 11.94 -0.48
N GLU A 16 -8.70 13.22 -0.57
CA GLU A 16 -9.09 14.08 -1.67
C GLU A 16 -8.03 13.96 -2.78
N SER A 17 -8.42 13.40 -3.92
CA SER A 17 -7.56 13.38 -5.11
C SER A 17 -8.01 14.43 -6.12
N ALA A 18 -7.14 14.78 -7.06
CA ALA A 18 -7.48 15.69 -8.14
C ALA A 18 -8.54 15.13 -9.10
N GLU A 19 -8.56 13.80 -9.28
CA GLU A 19 -9.46 13.11 -10.22
C GLU A 19 -10.81 12.75 -9.57
N GLU A 20 -10.78 12.27 -8.33
CA GLU A 20 -11.95 11.80 -7.59
C GLU A 20 -11.96 12.31 -6.13
N PRO A 21 -13.06 12.93 -5.68
CA PRO A 21 -13.21 13.34 -4.28
C PRO A 21 -13.56 12.14 -3.38
N ASN A 22 -13.26 12.26 -2.08
CA ASN A 22 -13.69 11.33 -1.04
C ASN A 22 -13.26 9.86 -1.25
N LEU A 23 -12.04 9.62 -1.75
CA LEU A 23 -11.51 8.26 -1.85
C LEU A 23 -11.30 7.66 -0.46
N ARG A 24 -11.91 6.51 -0.19
CA ARG A 24 -11.66 5.75 1.04
C ARG A 24 -10.40 4.91 0.87
N VAL A 25 -9.30 5.34 1.48
CA VAL A 25 -8.01 4.64 1.45
C VAL A 25 -7.87 3.74 2.67
N VAL A 26 -7.47 2.49 2.47
CA VAL A 26 -7.23 1.50 3.53
C VAL A 26 -5.83 0.91 3.40
N VAL A 27 -5.19 0.64 4.53
CA VAL A 27 -3.91 -0.07 4.56
C VAL A 27 -4.18 -1.56 4.47
N VAL A 28 -3.72 -2.20 3.40
CA VAL A 28 -3.91 -3.64 3.15
C VAL A 28 -2.72 -4.50 3.59
N ALA A 29 -1.54 -3.90 3.72
CA ALA A 29 -0.31 -4.57 4.15
C ALA A 29 0.59 -3.60 4.93
N LYS A 30 1.41 -4.12 5.84
CA LYS A 30 2.44 -3.36 6.59
C LYS A 30 3.75 -4.14 6.63
N GLY A 31 4.86 -3.45 6.88
CA GLY A 31 6.17 -4.08 7.03
C GLY A 31 6.72 -4.67 5.74
N LEU A 32 6.36 -4.07 4.59
CA LEU A 32 6.96 -4.39 3.29
C LEU A 32 8.25 -3.61 3.11
N GLU A 33 9.27 -4.26 2.57
CA GLU A 33 10.57 -3.64 2.29
C GLU A 33 10.61 -3.11 0.85
N GLN A 34 10.38 -1.80 0.70
CA GLN A 34 10.40 -1.12 -0.60
C GLN A 34 9.61 -1.89 -1.69
N PRO A 35 8.27 -2.03 -1.53
CA PRO A 35 7.44 -2.75 -2.48
C PRO A 35 7.52 -2.10 -3.87
N TRP A 36 7.64 -2.93 -4.91
CA TRP A 36 7.90 -2.50 -6.29
C TRP A 36 6.69 -2.69 -7.20
N SER A 37 6.09 -3.87 -7.18
CA SER A 37 4.92 -4.19 -8.01
C SER A 37 3.94 -5.07 -7.25
N VAL A 38 2.69 -5.09 -7.71
CA VAL A 38 1.60 -5.89 -7.17
C VAL A 38 0.78 -6.50 -8.30
N VAL A 39 0.31 -7.73 -8.10
CA VAL A 39 -0.76 -8.34 -8.91
C VAL A 39 -1.79 -8.99 -8.01
N PHE A 40 -3.06 -8.87 -8.40
CA PHE A 40 -4.19 -9.51 -7.73
C PHE A 40 -4.41 -10.91 -8.30
N LEU A 41 -4.60 -11.88 -7.41
CA LEU A 41 -4.95 -13.24 -7.77
C LEU A 41 -6.48 -13.41 -7.85
N PRO A 42 -6.98 -14.46 -8.55
CA PRO A 42 -8.42 -14.67 -8.70
C PRO A 42 -9.19 -14.88 -7.39
N ASP A 43 -8.51 -15.34 -6.34
CA ASP A 43 -9.07 -15.52 -4.99
C ASP A 43 -9.06 -14.24 -4.14
N GLY A 44 -8.54 -13.14 -4.69
CA GLY A 44 -8.44 -11.85 -4.02
C GLY A 44 -7.16 -11.63 -3.24
N ALA A 45 -6.26 -12.61 -3.17
CA ALA A 45 -4.93 -12.42 -2.60
C ALA A 45 -4.06 -11.51 -3.49
N MET A 46 -2.98 -10.99 -2.93
CA MET A 46 -2.01 -10.16 -3.66
C MET A 46 -0.62 -10.80 -3.64
N LEU A 47 0.05 -10.83 -4.79
CA LEU A 47 1.50 -11.03 -4.84
C LEU A 47 2.19 -9.68 -4.91
N VAL A 48 3.07 -9.40 -3.95
CA VAL A 48 3.86 -8.18 -3.87
C VAL A 48 5.33 -8.50 -4.07
N THR A 49 5.99 -7.82 -5.00
CA THR A 49 7.45 -7.90 -5.16
C THR A 49 8.13 -6.81 -4.35
N GLU A 50 9.22 -7.14 -3.66
CA GLU A 50 10.03 -6.23 -2.85
C GLU A 50 11.38 -5.97 -3.51
N ARG A 51 11.95 -4.78 -3.34
CA ARG A 51 13.24 -4.39 -3.95
C ARG A 51 14.39 -5.32 -3.55
N SER A 52 14.31 -5.95 -2.38
CA SER A 52 15.25 -6.94 -1.86
C SER A 52 15.24 -8.28 -2.63
N GLY A 53 14.28 -8.48 -3.55
CA GLY A 53 14.16 -9.69 -4.36
C GLY A 53 13.16 -10.72 -3.82
N HIS A 54 12.41 -10.37 -2.77
CA HIS A 54 11.37 -11.23 -2.21
C HIS A 54 10.03 -11.08 -2.95
N VAL A 55 9.23 -12.13 -2.91
CA VAL A 55 7.82 -12.11 -3.30
C VAL A 55 6.98 -12.56 -2.12
N ARG A 56 5.99 -11.76 -1.74
CA ARG A 56 5.11 -12.02 -0.59
C ARG A 56 3.67 -12.21 -1.06
N ILE A 57 2.99 -13.18 -0.46
CA ILE A 57 1.53 -13.29 -0.53
C ILE A 57 0.93 -12.47 0.63
N VAL A 58 -0.04 -11.63 0.31
CA VAL A 58 -0.79 -10.79 1.25
C VAL A 58 -2.27 -11.05 1.09
#